data_AF-A0A0M3KDF9-F1
#
_entry.id   AF-A0A0M3KDF9-F1
#
_cell.length_a   1.000
_cell.length_b   1.000
_cell.length_c   1.000
_cell.angle_alpha   90.00
_cell.angle_beta   90.00
_cell.angle_gamma   90.00
#
_symmetry.space_group_name_H-M   'P 1'
#
loop_
_entity.id
_entity.type
_entity.pdbx_description
1 polymer ?
#
loop_
_entity_poly.entity_id
_entity_poly.type
_entity_poly.pdbx_seq_one_letter_code
_entity_poly.pdbx_strand_id
1 'polypeptide(L)'
;MVTVIIRSTRHCTAQKQYEASSEDLQLPISFNDGTMFGGDPKERPVEIRPQNGSHVEISLQHIATTVHVRRHGRFLSVAIRIPETLIKEQSADEDQLCTTGCARSETVRVKEALANPISFARCQGIFLATNPKIAIG
;
A
#
# COMPACT_ATOMS: atom_id res chain seq x y z
N MET A 1 6.97 -0.58 6.92
CA MET A 1 6.24 -1.87 6.84
C MET A 1 4.88 -1.64 6.20
N VAL A 2 4.32 -2.68 5.58
CA VAL A 2 2.95 -2.71 5.05
C VAL A 2 2.26 -3.93 5.66
N THR A 3 1.07 -3.75 6.22
CA THR A 3 0.23 -4.83 6.75
C THR A 3 -1.12 -4.81 6.04
N VAL A 4 -1.53 -5.95 5.49
CA VAL A 4 -2.84 -6.14 4.85
C VAL A 4 -3.62 -7.17 5.65
N ILE A 5 -4.77 -6.76 6.17
CA ILE A 5 -5.67 -7.62 6.95
C ILE A 5 -6.92 -7.90 6.11
N ILE A 6 -7.15 -9.18 5.83
CA ILE A 6 -8.32 -9.67 5.13
C ILE A 6 -9.27 -10.22 6.17
N ARG A 7 -10.38 -9.53 6.40
CA ARG A 7 -11.40 -9.95 7.37
C ARG A 7 -12.02 -11.29 6.96
N SER A 8 -12.43 -12.07 7.95
CA SER A 8 -13.15 -13.33 7.68
C SER A 8 -14.48 -13.05 6.99
N THR A 9 -14.75 -13.77 5.92
CA THR A 9 -16.02 -13.69 5.17
C THR A 9 -16.63 -15.08 5.16
N ARG A 10 -17.87 -15.21 5.67
CA ARG A 10 -18.56 -16.50 5.73
C ARG A 10 -18.55 -17.17 4.37
N HIS A 11 -18.24 -18.47 4.36
CA HIS A 11 -18.16 -19.31 3.16
C HIS A 11 -17.06 -18.95 2.14
N CYS A 12 -16.28 -17.88 2.34
CA CYS A 12 -15.21 -17.49 1.42
C CYS A 12 -13.82 -17.70 2.03
N THR A 13 -13.54 -17.14 3.21
CA THR A 13 -12.21 -17.21 3.81
C THR A 13 -12.24 -16.98 5.32
N ALA A 14 -11.35 -17.66 6.04
CA ALA A 14 -10.95 -17.22 7.38
C ALA A 14 -10.16 -15.92 7.30
N GLN A 15 -9.94 -15.25 8.43
CA GLN A 15 -9.10 -14.06 8.49
C GLN A 15 -7.68 -14.40 8.00
N LYS A 16 -7.10 -13.54 7.16
CA LYS A 16 -5.72 -13.65 6.69
C LYS A 16 -4.98 -12.34 6.94
N GLN A 17 -3.68 -12.45 7.18
CA GLN A 17 -2.81 -11.31 7.41
C GLN A 17 -1.54 -11.48 6.57
N TYR A 18 -1.20 -10.42 5.84
CA TYR A 18 0.02 -10.33 5.05
C TYR A 18 0.84 -9.16 5.57
N GLU A 19 2.13 -9.37 5.80
CA GLU A 19 3.04 -8.33 6.26
C GLU A 19 4.30 -8.29 5.40
N ALA A 20 4.75 -7.09 5.07
CA ALA A 20 5.99 -6.86 4.34
C ALA A 20 6.82 -5.75 5.02
N SER A 21 8.10 -6.03 5.27
CA SER A 21 9.03 -5.03 5.78
C SER A 21 9.82 -4.35 4.65
N SER A 22 10.13 -3.07 4.82
CA SER A 22 11.11 -2.37 3.97
C SER A 22 12.53 -2.89 4.17
N GLU A 23 12.79 -3.58 5.27
CA GLU A 23 14.12 -4.13 5.56
C GLU A 23 14.37 -5.46 4.86
N ASP A 24 13.32 -6.21 4.52
CA ASP A 24 13.42 -7.54 3.91
C ASP A 24 13.82 -7.46 2.44
N LEU A 25 14.84 -8.21 2.02
CA LEU A 25 15.33 -8.15 0.64
C LEU A 25 14.27 -8.54 -0.42
N GLN A 26 13.31 -9.39 -0.05
CA GLN A 26 12.24 -9.88 -0.93
C GLN A 26 10.89 -9.79 -0.23
N LEU A 27 9.83 -9.65 -1.03
CA LEU A 27 8.46 -9.66 -0.51
C LEU A 27 8.02 -11.09 -0.15
N PRO A 28 7.35 -11.29 1.01
CA PRO A 28 6.80 -12.59 1.36
C PRO A 28 5.81 -13.09 0.31
N ILE A 29 5.80 -14.40 0.10
CA ILE A 29 4.91 -15.08 -0.86
C ILE A 29 3.78 -15.84 -0.17
N SER A 30 3.63 -15.68 1.14
CA SER A 30 2.62 -16.31 1.97
C SER A 30 2.04 -15.31 2.98
N PHE A 31 0.87 -15.64 3.50
CA PHE A 31 0.30 -15.01 4.70
C PHE A 31 1.14 -15.38 5.93
N ASN A 32 0.90 -14.68 7.05
CA ASN A 32 1.61 -14.89 8.31
C ASN A 32 1.43 -16.32 8.89
N ASP A 33 0.36 -17.02 8.49
CA ASP A 33 0.11 -18.42 8.84
C ASP A 33 0.82 -19.43 7.91
N GLY A 34 1.66 -18.95 6.99
CA GLY A 34 2.40 -19.76 6.01
C GLY A 34 1.59 -20.19 4.79
N THR A 35 0.28 -19.91 4.72
CA THR A 35 -0.54 -20.26 3.57
C THR A 35 -0.38 -19.26 2.43
N MET A 36 -0.56 -19.70 1.18
CA MET A 36 -0.57 -18.80 0.00
C MET A 36 -1.98 -18.40 -0.44
N PHE A 37 -3.01 -19.04 0.11
CA PHE A 37 -4.41 -18.81 -0.22
C PHE A 37 -5.31 -18.92 1.01
N GLY A 38 -6.50 -18.34 0.93
CA GLY A 38 -7.57 -18.45 1.90
C GLY A 38 -8.85 -18.94 1.24
N GLY A 39 -9.60 -19.79 1.95
CA GLY A 39 -10.82 -20.40 1.44
C GLY A 39 -10.63 -21.78 0.82
N ASP A 40 -11.56 -22.17 -0.04
CA ASP A 40 -11.52 -23.43 -0.77
C ASP A 40 -10.25 -23.53 -1.64
N PRO A 41 -9.48 -24.63 -1.62
CA PRO A 41 -8.24 -24.77 -2.39
C PRO A 41 -8.40 -24.76 -3.91
N LYS A 42 -9.60 -25.08 -4.43
CA LYS A 42 -9.90 -25.07 -5.87
C LYS A 42 -10.29 -23.67 -6.34
N GLU A 43 -11.11 -22.97 -5.56
CA GLU A 43 -11.60 -21.63 -5.92
C GLU A 43 -10.61 -20.51 -5.57
N ARG A 44 -9.85 -20.69 -4.47
CA ARG A 44 -8.89 -19.71 -3.95
C ARG A 44 -9.44 -18.28 -3.96
N PRO A 45 -10.56 -18.03 -3.26
CA PRO A 45 -11.21 -16.72 -3.23
C PRO A 45 -10.31 -15.63 -2.66
N VAL A 46 -9.26 -16.02 -1.94
CA VAL A 46 -8.13 -15.17 -1.53
C VAL A 46 -6.82 -15.87 -1.93
N GLU A 47 -5.92 -15.16 -2.61
CA GLU A 47 -4.64 -15.73 -3.07
C GLU A 47 -3.54 -14.68 -3.12
N ILE A 48 -2.32 -15.04 -2.70
CA ILE A 48 -1.10 -14.29 -2.98
C ILE A 48 -0.48 -14.82 -4.26
N ARG A 49 -0.30 -13.94 -5.24
CA ARG A 49 0.35 -14.20 -6.52
C ARG A 49 1.67 -13.43 -6.59
N PRO A 50 2.81 -14.10 -6.34
CA PRO A 50 4.11 -13.48 -6.57
C PRO A 50 4.30 -13.23 -8.06
N GLN A 51 4.61 -11.98 -8.41
CA GLN A 51 4.93 -11.61 -9.79
C GLN A 51 6.45 -11.66 -10.02
N ASN A 52 7.20 -11.13 -9.05
CA ASN A 52 8.65 -11.26 -8.93
C ASN A 52 9.04 -11.08 -7.45
N GLY A 53 10.31 -11.23 -7.09
CA GLY A 53 10.76 -11.08 -5.68
C GLY A 53 10.53 -9.69 -5.06
N SER A 54 10.13 -8.69 -5.85
CA SER A 54 9.85 -7.31 -5.44
C SER A 54 8.41 -6.86 -5.64
N HIS A 55 7.52 -7.72 -6.16
CA HIS A 55 6.12 -7.39 -6.42
C HIS A 55 5.23 -8.60 -6.15
N VAL A 56 4.27 -8.42 -5.24
CA VAL A 56 3.19 -9.38 -5.01
C VAL A 56 1.83 -8.76 -5.31
N GLU A 57 0.94 -9.59 -5.79
CA GLU A 57 -0.48 -9.30 -5.88
C GLU A 57 -1.22 -10.13 -4.84
N ILE A 58 -2.12 -9.51 -4.08
CA ILE A 58 -3.06 -10.18 -3.19
C ILE A 58 -4.43 -10.03 -3.81
N SER A 59 -4.97 -11.14 -4.33
CA SER A 59 -6.24 -11.18 -5.04
C SER A 59 -7.36 -11.64 -4.12
N LEU A 60 -8.38 -10.81 -3.95
CA LEU A 60 -9.59 -11.10 -3.20
C LEU A 60 -10.75 -11.21 -4.21
N GLN A 61 -10.87 -12.38 -4.83
CA GLN A 61 -11.80 -12.62 -5.94
C GLN A 61 -13.26 -12.44 -5.50
N HIS A 62 -13.58 -12.92 -4.30
CA HIS A 62 -14.93 -12.89 -3.71
C HIS A 62 -15.51 -11.47 -3.52
N ILE A 63 -14.67 -10.44 -3.52
CA ILE A 63 -15.07 -9.03 -3.45
C ILE A 63 -14.46 -8.17 -4.56
N ALA A 64 -14.04 -8.80 -5.67
CA ALA A 64 -13.44 -8.14 -6.83
C ALA A 64 -12.35 -7.10 -6.49
N THR A 65 -11.53 -7.40 -5.48
CA THR A 65 -10.51 -6.49 -4.95
C THR A 65 -9.11 -7.05 -5.18
N THR A 66 -8.17 -6.17 -5.49
CA THR A 66 -6.76 -6.53 -5.69
C THR A 66 -5.87 -5.54 -4.97
N VAL A 67 -4.90 -6.05 -4.21
CA VAL A 67 -3.87 -5.25 -3.55
C VAL A 67 -2.52 -5.58 -4.16
N HIS A 68 -1.77 -4.58 -4.58
CA HIS A 68 -0.41 -4.73 -5.04
C HIS A 68 0.55 -4.14 -4.01
N VAL A 69 1.55 -4.93 -3.62
CA VAL A 69 2.66 -4.46 -2.79
C VAL A 69 3.93 -4.55 -3.62
N ARG A 70 4.65 -3.45 -3.75
CA ARG A 70 5.91 -3.38 -4.51
C ARG A 70 7.03 -2.80 -3.68
N ARG A 71 8.21 -3.40 -3.79
CA ARG A 71 9.46 -2.92 -3.21
C ARG A 71 10.20 -2.05 -4.21
N HIS A 72 10.56 -0.85 -3.79
CA HIS A 72 11.35 0.12 -4.54
C HIS A 72 12.57 0.51 -3.70
N GLY A 73 13.66 -0.25 -3.81
CA GLY A 73 14.85 -0.07 -2.98
C GLY A 73 14.53 -0.26 -1.49
N ARG A 74 14.51 0.84 -0.74
CA ARG A 74 14.21 0.87 0.72
C ARG A 74 12.76 1.19 1.04
N PHE A 75 11.91 1.40 0.04
CA PHE A 75 10.53 1.80 0.23
C PHE A 75 9.59 0.71 -0.25
N LEU A 76 8.40 0.68 0.34
CA LEU A 76 7.28 -0.11 -0.14
C LEU A 76 6.23 0.83 -0.71
N SER A 77 5.60 0.42 -1.80
CA SER A 77 4.41 1.07 -2.35
C SER A 77 3.23 0.11 -2.31
N VAL A 78 2.05 0.68 -2.15
CA VAL A 78 0.78 -0.04 -2.14
C VAL A 78 -0.15 0.56 -3.18
N ALA A 79 -0.82 -0.29 -3.95
CA ALA A 79 -1.91 0.10 -4.83
C ALA A 79 -3.10 -0.83 -4.61
N ILE A 80 -4.30 -0.26 -4.54
CA ILE A 80 -5.53 -1.00 -4.26
C ILE A 80 -6.52 -0.73 -5.38
N ARG A 81 -7.08 -1.80 -5.95
CA ARG A 81 -8.24 -1.75 -6.84
C ARG A 81 -9.41 -2.37 -6.09
N ILE A 82 -10.43 -1.57 -5.82
CA ILE A 82 -11.62 -1.97 -5.05
C ILE A 82 -12.89 -1.41 -5.73
N PRO A 83 -14.00 -2.16 -5.79
CA PRO A 83 -15.29 -1.64 -6.26
C PRO A 83 -15.81 -0.50 -5.38
N GLU A 84 -16.34 0.55 -6.02
CA GLU A 84 -16.87 1.73 -5.32
C GLU A 84 -18.02 1.40 -4.35
N THR A 85 -18.81 0.36 -4.66
CA THR A 85 -19.91 -0.10 -3.80
C THR A 85 -19.41 -0.54 -2.42
N LEU A 86 -18.26 -1.22 -2.35
CA LEU A 86 -17.65 -1.65 -1.09
C LEU A 86 -17.01 -0.50 -0.30
N ILE A 87 -16.70 0.62 -0.96
CA ILE A 87 -16.24 1.84 -0.29
C ILE A 87 -17.43 2.52 0.39
N LYS A 88 -18.59 2.61 -0.31
CA LYS A 88 -19.80 3.27 0.19
C LYS A 88 -20.43 2.57 1.39
N GLU A 89 -20.25 1.26 1.52
CA GLU A 89 -20.73 0.47 2.66
C GLU A 89 -19.89 0.69 3.93
N GLN A 90 -18.71 1.30 3.82
CA GLN A 90 -17.90 1.61 4.99
C GLN A 90 -18.42 2.86 5.68
N SER A 91 -18.52 2.79 7.01
CA SER A 91 -18.73 3.98 7.83
C SER A 91 -17.59 4.96 7.58
N ALA A 92 -17.93 6.24 7.41
CA ALA A 92 -16.96 7.32 7.28
C ALA A 92 -16.18 7.46 8.59
N ASP A 93 -15.07 6.74 8.68
CA ASP A 93 -14.07 6.92 9.73
C ASP A 93 -13.16 8.07 9.30
N GLU A 94 -12.88 9.02 10.20
CA GLU A 94 -12.15 10.25 9.86
C GLU A 94 -10.68 10.00 9.48
N ASP A 95 -10.16 8.79 9.76
CA ASP A 95 -8.74 8.44 9.62
C ASP A 95 -8.40 7.60 8.36
N GLN A 96 -9.29 7.55 7.35
CA GLN A 96 -9.07 6.75 6.14
C GLN A 96 -8.37 7.51 4.99
N LEU A 97 -7.03 7.44 4.94
CA LEU A 97 -6.22 8.08 3.89
C LEU A 97 -6.63 7.73 2.44
N CYS A 98 -7.14 6.52 2.18
CA CYS A 98 -7.51 6.08 0.83
C CYS A 98 -8.83 6.69 0.32
N THR A 99 -9.68 7.20 1.20
CA THR A 99 -11.00 7.75 0.85
C THR A 99 -11.07 9.26 1.10
N THR A 100 -10.45 9.75 2.18
CA THR A 100 -10.47 11.17 2.58
C THR A 100 -9.17 11.92 2.27
N GLY A 101 -8.08 11.19 1.97
CA GLY A 101 -6.76 11.78 1.76
C GLY A 101 -6.04 12.14 3.07
N CYS A 102 -4.92 12.84 2.95
CA CYS A 102 -4.16 13.29 4.13
C CYS A 102 -4.78 14.55 4.74
N ALA A 103 -4.73 14.67 6.07
CA ALA A 103 -5.08 15.90 6.77
C ALA A 103 -4.21 17.07 6.27
N ARG A 104 -4.76 18.30 6.27
CA ARG A 104 -4.05 19.49 5.76
C ARG A 104 -2.70 19.74 6.44
N SER A 105 -2.57 19.39 7.72
CA SER A 105 -1.31 19.48 8.48
C SER A 105 -0.24 18.52 7.96
N GLU A 106 -0.65 17.38 7.39
CA GLU A 106 0.21 16.32 6.86
C GLU A 106 0.49 16.48 5.35
N THR A 107 -0.17 17.44 4.69
CA THR A 107 0.06 17.70 3.26
C THR A 107 1.24 18.63 3.03
N VAL A 108 2.12 18.23 2.10
CA VAL A 108 3.21 19.10 1.64
C VAL A 108 2.66 20.24 0.79
N ARG A 109 2.92 21.47 1.21
CA ARG A 109 2.58 22.68 0.43
C ARG A 109 3.58 22.88 -0.69
N VAL A 110 3.31 22.23 -1.84
CA VAL A 110 4.22 22.19 -3.00
C VAL A 110 4.70 23.58 -3.42
N LYS A 111 3.83 24.59 -3.45
CA LYS A 111 4.23 25.97 -3.82
C LYS A 111 5.28 26.56 -2.88
N GLU A 112 5.12 26.36 -1.57
CA GLU A 112 6.06 26.84 -0.56
C GLU A 112 7.37 26.04 -0.62
N ALA A 113 7.27 24.72 -0.83
CA ALA A 113 8.42 23.84 -1.01
C ALA A 113 9.27 24.22 -2.24
N LEU A 114 8.61 24.58 -3.35
CA LEU A 114 9.27 25.02 -4.58
C LEU A 114 9.86 26.43 -4.47
N ALA A 115 9.25 27.32 -3.68
CA ALA A 115 9.77 28.67 -3.46
C ALA A 115 11.09 28.69 -2.68
N ASN A 116 11.30 27.73 -1.76
CA ASN A 116 12.57 27.57 -1.05
C ASN A 116 12.92 26.08 -0.83
N PRO A 117 13.47 25.40 -1.84
CA PRO A 117 13.69 23.95 -1.80
C PRO A 117 14.77 23.56 -0.78
N ILE A 118 15.78 24.39 -0.55
CA ILE A 118 16.87 24.10 0.40
C ILE A 118 16.34 24.11 1.84
N SER A 119 15.57 25.14 2.23
CA SER A 119 14.99 25.18 3.57
C SER A 119 13.99 24.06 3.78
N PHE A 120 13.15 23.79 2.77
CA PHE A 120 12.17 22.72 2.82
C PHE A 120 12.83 21.35 3.03
N ALA A 121 13.86 21.04 2.25
CA ALA A 121 14.59 19.77 2.37
C ALA A 121 15.27 19.62 3.73
N ARG A 122 15.88 20.70 4.26
CA ARG A 122 16.46 20.70 5.61
C ARG A 122 15.41 20.42 6.69
N CYS A 123 14.24 21.06 6.63
CA CYS A 123 13.15 20.80 7.57
C CYS A 123 12.64 19.36 7.52
N GLN A 124 12.65 18.74 6.34
CA GLN A 124 12.23 17.35 6.14
C GLN A 124 13.36 16.33 6.38
N GLY A 125 14.55 16.78 6.76
CA GLY A 125 15.72 15.90 6.92
C GLY A 125 16.18 15.23 5.62
N ILE A 126 15.79 15.78 4.47
CA ILE A 126 16.17 15.29 3.14
C ILE A 126 17.39 16.09 2.66
N PHE A 127 18.40 15.39 2.15
CA PHE A 127 19.54 16.04 1.49
C PHE A 127 19.26 16.16 -0.01
N LEU A 128 19.07 17.38 -0.51
CA LEU A 128 18.94 17.61 -1.96
C LEU A 128 20.31 17.44 -2.62
N ALA A 129 20.46 16.39 -3.42
CA ALA A 129 21.66 16.12 -4.20
C ALA A 129 21.71 16.91 -5.52
N THR A 130 20.62 17.56 -5.94
CA THR A 130 20.51 18.23 -7.24
C THR A 130 20.79 19.73 -7.17
N ASN A 131 21.43 20.24 -8.23
CA ASN A 131 21.70 21.66 -8.40
C ASN A 131 20.37 22.40 -8.67
N PRO A 132 19.97 23.41 -7.88
CA PRO A 132 18.64 24.03 -7.91
C PRO A 132 18.26 24.70 -9.25
N LYS A 133 19.16 24.77 -10.23
CA LYS A 133 18.94 25.40 -11.55
C LYS A 133 18.16 24.55 -12.56
N ILE A 134 17.84 23.28 -12.28
CA ILE A 134 17.17 22.39 -13.25
C ILE A 134 15.63 22.33 -13.04
N ALA A 135 15.11 22.89 -11.95
CA ALA A 135 13.67 22.85 -11.63
C ALA A 135 12.85 24.00 -12.24
N ILE A 136 13.48 24.89 -13.01
CA ILE A 136 12.80 25.97 -13.75
C ILE A 136 13.30 25.87 -15.20
N GLY A 137 12.67 24.99 -15.96
CA GLY A 137 12.81 24.85 -17.41
C GLY A 137 11.44 24.58 -17.98
#